data_AF-A0A4Y3WBX4-F1
#
_entry.id   AF-A0A4Y3WBX4-F1
#
_cell.length_a   1.000
_cell.length_b   1.000
_cell.length_c   1.000
_cell.angle_alpha   90.00
_cell.angle_beta   90.00
_cell.angle_gamma   90.00
#
_symmetry.space_group_name_H-M   'P 1'
#
loop_
_entity.id
_entity.type
_entity.pdbx_description
1 polymer ?
#
loop_
_entity_poly.entity_id
_entity_poly.type
_entity_poly.pdbx_seq_one_letter_code
_entity_poly.pdbx_strand_id
1 'polypeptide(L)'
;MAMEGNSENLIASDKESGKAVYGAEDKKIGSIERVMIDKSSGEPAYAVLSVGGFLGVGDEHYPVPWRLLRFDSELDGYIAATSAAIG
;
A
#
# COMPACT_ATOMS: atom_id res chain seq x y z
N MET A 1 -14.36 3.44 26.06
CA MET A 1 -14.10 2.00 25.85
C MET A 1 -12.87 1.94 24.95
N ALA A 2 -11.70 1.69 25.52
CA ALA A 2 -10.47 1.57 24.75
C ALA A 2 -10.38 0.13 24.23
N MET A 3 -10.21 -0.05 22.91
CA MET A 3 -9.88 -1.35 22.34
C MET A 3 -8.39 -1.59 22.61
N GLU A 4 -8.07 -2.33 23.66
CA GLU A 4 -6.77 -3.01 23.79
C GLU A 4 -6.86 -4.35 23.06
N GLY A 5 -6.67 -4.33 21.76
CA GLY A 5 -6.33 -5.50 20.95
C GLY A 5 -5.00 -5.21 20.28
N ASN A 6 -4.08 -6.18 20.28
CA ASN A 6 -2.68 -6.04 19.85
C ASN A 6 -2.48 -5.03 18.71
N SER A 7 -2.11 -3.79 19.07
CA SER A 7 -1.95 -2.65 18.16
C SER A 7 -0.78 -2.80 17.19
N GLU A 8 0.00 -3.87 17.32
CA GLU A 8 1.17 -4.16 16.47
C GLU A 8 0.80 -4.55 15.03
N ASN A 9 -0.48 -4.82 14.74
CA ASN A 9 -0.94 -5.19 13.39
C ASN A 9 -2.08 -4.30 12.87
N LEU A 10 -2.32 -3.15 13.50
CA LEU A 10 -3.38 -2.22 13.14
C LEU A 10 -2.74 -0.88 12.75
N ILE A 11 -2.80 -0.53 11.46
CA ILE A 11 -2.41 0.80 11.00
C ILE A 11 -3.67 1.60 10.66
N ALA A 12 -3.70 2.84 11.13
CA ALA A 12 -4.75 3.80 10.79
C ALA A 12 -4.65 4.19 9.31
N SER A 13 -5.79 4.25 8.62
CA SER A 13 -5.85 4.44 7.15
C SER A 13 -5.18 5.72 6.65
N ASP A 14 -5.01 6.72 7.50
CA ASP A 14 -4.31 7.98 7.25
C ASP A 14 -2.78 7.85 7.33
N LYS A 15 -2.27 6.81 7.98
CA LYS A 15 -0.83 6.48 8.09
C LYS A 15 -0.35 5.57 6.95
N GLU A 16 -1.28 5.00 6.18
CA GLU A 16 -1.00 4.22 4.96
C GLU A 16 -0.74 5.10 3.74
N SER A 17 -1.44 6.23 3.64
CA SER A 17 -1.24 7.20 2.56
C SER A 17 0.19 7.77 2.61
N GLY A 18 0.95 7.54 1.55
CA GLY A 18 2.34 7.98 1.42
C GLY A 18 3.40 6.91 1.71
N LYS A 19 3.03 5.72 2.22
CA LYS A 19 4.00 4.62 2.41
C LYS A 19 4.57 4.17 1.07
N ALA A 20 5.89 4.06 1.00
CA ALA A 20 6.58 3.67 -0.22
C ALA A 20 6.25 2.21 -0.59
N VAL A 21 6.09 1.96 -1.89
CA VAL A 21 5.95 0.62 -2.43
C VAL A 21 7.18 0.28 -3.26
N TYR A 22 7.75 -0.89 -2.97
CA TYR A 22 8.96 -1.43 -3.55
C TYR A 22 8.64 -2.66 -4.40
N GLY A 23 9.32 -2.80 -5.53
CA GLY A 23 9.22 -3.92 -6.43
C GLY A 23 10.30 -4.96 -6.15
N ALA A 24 10.64 -5.75 -7.17
CA ALA A 24 11.81 -6.62 -7.10
C ALA A 24 13.08 -5.79 -6.83
N GLU A 25 14.04 -6.41 -6.12
CA GLU A 25 15.37 -5.83 -5.83
C GLU A 25 15.31 -4.51 -5.05
N ASP A 26 14.32 -4.35 -4.16
CA ASP A 26 14.14 -3.17 -3.29
C ASP A 26 14.02 -1.84 -4.04
N LYS A 27 13.63 -1.88 -5.32
CA LYS A 27 13.44 -0.68 -6.13
C LYS A 27 12.10 -0.02 -5.81
N LYS A 28 12.13 1.23 -5.36
CA LYS A 28 10.91 2.02 -5.16
C LYS A 28 10.17 2.23 -6.49
N ILE A 29 8.90 1.86 -6.51
CA ILE A 29 7.98 2.05 -7.64
C ILE A 29 7.15 3.30 -7.43
N GLY A 30 6.67 3.53 -6.20
CA GLY A 30 5.67 4.57 -5.92
C GLY A 30 5.30 4.65 -4.45
N SER A 31 4.08 5.09 -4.18
CA SER A 31 3.51 5.10 -2.82
C SER A 31 2.02 4.74 -2.82
N ILE A 32 1.57 4.15 -1.71
CA ILE A 32 0.15 3.92 -1.46
C ILE A 32 -0.54 5.28 -1.37
N GLU A 33 -1.47 5.55 -2.27
CA GLU A 33 -2.28 6.76 -2.21
C GLU A 33 -3.47 6.55 -1.27
N ARG A 34 -4.16 5.42 -1.43
CA ARG A 34 -5.34 5.03 -0.64
C ARG A 34 -5.59 3.53 -0.67
N VAL A 35 -6.28 3.02 0.35
CA VAL A 35 -6.73 1.62 0.43
C VAL A 35 -8.24 1.55 0.20
N MET A 36 -8.66 0.65 -0.69
CA MET A 36 -10.06 0.42 -1.02
C MET A 36 -10.60 -0.76 -0.21
N ILE A 37 -11.63 -0.51 0.58
CA ILE A 37 -12.28 -1.49 1.44
C ILE A 37 -13.53 -2.05 0.74
N ASP A 38 -13.69 -3.36 0.72
CA ASP A 38 -14.92 -4.00 0.28
C ASP A 38 -16.04 -3.72 1.29
N LYS A 39 -17.15 -3.14 0.80
CA LYS A 39 -18.24 -2.68 1.67
C LYS A 39 -19.01 -3.81 2.36
N SER A 40 -18.94 -5.02 1.82
CA SER A 40 -19.73 -6.15 2.32
C SER A 40 -19.00 -6.92 3.42
N SER A 41 -17.70 -7.13 3.22
CA SER A 41 -16.81 -7.84 4.15
C SER A 41 -16.11 -6.93 5.16
N GLY A 42 -15.93 -5.65 4.82
CA GLY A 42 -15.11 -4.73 5.60
C GLY A 42 -13.60 -4.98 5.44
N GLU A 43 -13.19 -5.87 4.53
CA GLU A 43 -11.79 -6.21 4.29
C GLU A 43 -11.16 -5.33 3.20
N PRO A 44 -9.84 -5.07 3.27
CA PRO A 44 -9.14 -4.39 2.20
C PRO A 44 -9.11 -5.24 0.91
N ALA A 45 -9.66 -4.69 -0.17
CA ALA A 45 -9.70 -5.35 -1.47
C ALA A 45 -8.39 -5.08 -2.25
N TYR A 46 -8.05 -3.81 -2.42
CA TYR A 46 -6.86 -3.37 -3.14
C TYR A 46 -6.38 -2.01 -2.65
N ALA A 47 -5.10 -1.71 -2.83
CA ALA A 47 -4.54 -0.38 -2.67
C ALA A 47 -4.42 0.30 -4.04
N VAL A 48 -4.51 1.63 -4.06
CA VAL A 48 -4.16 2.44 -5.22
C VAL A 48 -2.72 2.89 -5.05
N LEU A 49 -1.85 2.42 -5.95
CA LEU A 49 -0.47 2.84 -6.05
C LEU A 49 -0.36 4.03 -6.98
N SER A 50 0.21 5.14 -6.51
CA SER A 50 0.64 6.25 -7.36
C SER A 50 2.10 6.04 -7.78
N VAL A 51 2.34 6.05 -9.10
CA VAL A 51 3.63 5.85 -9.76
C VAL A 51 3.96 7.11 -10.57
N GLY A 52 5.09 7.75 -10.24
CA GLY A 52 5.49 9.02 -10.85
C GLY A 52 5.06 10.25 -10.04
N GLY A 53 5.83 11.34 -10.18
CA GLY A 53 5.55 12.66 -9.62
C GLY A 53 5.84 12.85 -8.12
N PHE A 54 6.68 13.83 -7.76
CA PHE A 54 6.79 14.33 -6.39
C PHE A 54 5.74 15.42 -6.08
N LEU A 55 4.88 15.78 -7.06
CA LEU A 55 4.04 17.00 -7.07
C LEU A 55 2.72 16.87 -7.88
N GLY A 56 2.06 15.70 -7.88
CA GLY A 56 0.63 15.57 -8.27
C GLY A 56 0.25 15.93 -9.72
N VAL A 57 1.22 16.03 -10.64
CA VAL A 57 0.98 16.23 -12.07
C VAL A 57 1.74 15.16 -12.82
N GLY A 58 1.01 14.24 -13.46
CA GLY A 58 1.56 13.13 -14.25
C GLY A 58 1.61 11.78 -13.54
N ASP A 59 0.98 11.66 -12.37
CA ASP A 59 0.95 10.41 -11.60
C ASP A 59 0.05 9.37 -12.29
N GLU A 60 0.60 8.19 -12.56
CA GLU A 60 -0.16 7.03 -13.00
C GLU A 60 -0.65 6.23 -11.79
N HIS A 61 -1.90 5.78 -11.86
CA HIS A 61 -2.58 5.14 -10.73
C HIS A 61 -2.89 3.69 -11.05
N TYR A 62 -2.36 2.78 -10.24
CA TYR A 62 -2.49 1.34 -10.44
C TYR A 62 -3.17 0.67 -9.25
N PRO A 63 -4.27 -0.07 -9.46
CA PRO A 63 -4.85 -0.88 -8.40
C PRO A 63 -3.99 -2.13 -8.16
N VAL A 64 -3.55 -2.33 -6.92
CA VAL A 64 -2.76 -3.50 -6.49
C VAL A 64 -3.56 -4.28 -5.45
N PRO A 65 -3.89 -5.57 -5.70
CA PRO A 65 -4.56 -6.40 -4.71
C PRO A 65 -3.86 -6.38 -3.35
N TRP A 66 -4.60 -6.13 -2.28
CA TRP A 66 -4.01 -5.94 -0.94
C TRP A 66 -3.18 -7.15 -0.50
N ARG A 67 -3.64 -8.35 -0.89
CA ARG A 67 -2.97 -9.64 -0.60
C ARG A 67 -1.58 -9.79 -1.23
N LEU A 68 -1.24 -8.96 -2.22
CA LEU A 68 0.09 -8.95 -2.85
C LEU A 68 1.05 -7.97 -2.18
N LEU A 69 0.59 -7.14 -1.25
CA LEU A 69 1.43 -6.20 -0.52
C LEU A 69 1.87 -6.82 0.80
N ARG A 70 3.18 -6.84 1.06
CA ARG A 70 3.73 -7.24 2.35
C ARG A 70 4.46 -6.07 2.98
N PHE A 71 4.11 -5.75 4.22
CA PHE A 71 4.83 -4.73 4.96
C PHE A 71 6.23 -5.25 5.31
N ASP A 72 7.23 -4.42 5.02
CA ASP A 72 8.62 -4.64 5.36
C ASP A 72 9.03 -3.57 6.37
N SER A 73 9.40 -4.00 7.58
CA SER A 73 9.76 -3.11 8.68
C SER A 73 11.14 -2.48 8.53
N GLU A 74 12.05 -3.09 7.75
CA GLU A 74 13.37 -2.52 7.49
C GLU A 74 13.28 -1.36 6.50
N LEU A 75 12.38 -1.45 5.53
CA LEU A 75 12.09 -0.40 4.54
C LEU A 75 11.02 0.60 4.99
N ASP A 76 10.31 0.33 6.09
CA ASP A 76 9.09 1.05 6.54
C ASP A 76 8.05 1.24 5.40
N GLY A 77 7.92 0.23 4.55
CA GLY A 77 7.10 0.30 3.33
C GLY A 77 6.56 -1.06 2.91
N TYR A 78 5.94 -1.12 1.74
CA TYR A 78 5.35 -2.34 1.21
C TYR A 78 6.19 -2.92 0.07
N ILE A 79 6.42 -4.22 0.10
CA ILE A 79 6.96 -4.96 -1.03
C ILE A 79 5.78 -5.56 -1.80
N ALA A 80 5.67 -5.22 -3.08
CA ALA A 80 4.72 -5.85 -3.98
C ALA A 80 5.27 -7.23 -4.39
N ALA A 81 4.62 -8.30 -3.93
CA ALA A 81 4.94 -9.68 -4.30
C ALA A 81 4.46 -9.94 -5.73
N THR A 82 5.15 -9.38 -6.73
CA THR A 82 4.85 -9.69 -8.14
C THR A 82 6.02 -9.40 -9.05
N SER A 83 6.21 -10.29 -10.02
CA SER A 83 7.03 -10.10 -11.22
C SER A 83 6.21 -9.57 -12.41
N ALA A 84 4.91 -9.30 -12.25
CA ALA A 84 3.96 -9.23 -13.36
C ALA A 84 2.91 -8.10 -13.33
N ALA A 85 2.86 -7.21 -12.33
CA ALA A 85 1.78 -6.21 -12.23
C ALA A 85 2.18 -4.77 -12.57
N ILE A 86 3.40 -4.55 -13.07
CA ILE A 86 3.91 -3.22 -13.43
C ILE A 86 4.70 -3.42 -14.73
N GLY A 87 3.93 -3.63 -15.80
CA GLY A 87 4.38 -3.65 -17.18
C GLY A 87 3.58 -2.64 -17.98
#